data_AF-A0A7W4UJ98-F1
#
_entry.id   AF-A0A7W4UJ98-F1
#
_cell.length_a   1.000
_cell.length_b   1.000
_cell.length_c   1.000
_cell.angle_alpha   90.00
_cell.angle_beta   90.00
_cell.angle_gamma   90.00
#
_symmetry.space_group_name_H-M   'P 1'
#
loop_
_entity.id
_entity.type
_entity.pdbx_description
1 polymer ?
#
loop_
_entity_poly.entity_id
_entity_poly.type
_entity_poly.pdbx_seq_one_letter_code
_entity_poly.pdbx_strand_id
1 'polypeptide(L)'
;MSVHSATDDEPERAVVWVADPYREAFLKLFEDYLDDTKVSTKARPERWATPEGNPKNVALVANIATIRATVLRDLWQSTGEPPTSGRHWWELWLEPTEDGLHLVRRFGDAYRLTVLEETLQLGNRIVAWISATWAELELLPFTAVPLAEVRRPHFVDTIEDLSNDEQDDYVIELSGRTTAALPGAPVVCHLDTGVARNHRLLADSLDPADLHDVIGSSGFDVQGHGTQMAGLALFGSLDDTLLATGPVQLTHRLESVRVLPNPGEGQTLPRDYGAVTVQAVALPEATADRRRVFCMPVSTDSDGPGQPTLWSATVDALAVGTDVVRDGAQLQLLGVPDSRAARLLVVSAGNVGNFVTDHLDESDTAAIDDPGQAWNALTVGAYTDLTQTPSHPDYRGWRALAPAGELSPHSRTSLLYEPRWPLKPDICMEGGNVLTDGASMFEPSLPLLTLRTTGHTNDLALTHSNATSCTRPRGW
;
A
#
# COMPACT_ATOMS: atom_id res chain seq x y z
N MET A 1 12.25 0.03 32.04
CA MET A 1 13.65 0.36 31.68
C MET A 1 13.70 0.49 30.17
N SER A 2 14.24 1.59 29.65
CA SER A 2 14.53 1.74 28.22
C SER A 2 16.05 1.76 28.01
N VAL A 3 16.52 1.27 26.86
CA VAL A 3 17.97 1.11 26.59
C VAL A 3 18.28 1.59 25.18
N HIS A 4 19.29 2.43 25.07
CA HIS A 4 19.89 2.87 23.81
C HIS A 4 21.26 2.23 23.69
N SER A 5 21.47 1.49 22.60
CA SER A 5 22.77 0.90 22.30
C SER A 5 23.81 2.01 22.03
N ALA A 6 25.09 1.69 22.28
CA ALA A 6 26.18 2.61 21.94
C ALA A 6 26.25 2.84 20.42
N THR A 7 26.58 4.06 20.02
CA THR A 7 26.93 4.45 18.64
C THR A 7 28.40 4.86 18.59
N ASP A 8 28.92 5.16 17.40
CA ASP A 8 30.30 5.64 17.25
C ASP A 8 30.56 6.94 18.03
N ASP A 9 29.51 7.75 18.26
CA ASP A 9 29.60 9.07 18.89
C ASP A 9 28.98 9.14 20.30
N GLU A 10 28.16 8.17 20.71
CA GLU A 10 27.47 8.16 22.01
C GLU A 10 27.62 6.81 22.75
N PRO A 11 27.92 6.82 24.07
CA PRO A 11 27.97 5.59 24.85
C PRO A 11 26.58 4.97 25.02
N GLU A 12 26.53 3.68 25.41
CA GLU A 12 25.28 3.01 25.80
C GLU A 12 24.57 3.78 26.91
N ARG A 13 23.25 3.97 26.80
CA ARG A 13 22.44 4.68 27.79
C ARG A 13 21.28 3.81 28.23
N ALA A 14 21.01 3.77 29.53
CA ALA A 14 19.84 3.13 30.09
C ALA A 14 19.02 4.13 30.90
N VAL A 15 17.71 4.16 30.67
CA VAL A 15 16.76 4.90 31.51
C VAL A 15 16.04 3.90 32.41
N VAL A 16 16.12 4.16 33.71
CA VAL A 16 15.51 3.33 34.73
C VAL A 16 14.55 4.18 35.55
N TRP A 17 13.30 3.75 35.64
CA TRP A 17 12.34 4.34 36.56
C TRP A 17 12.60 3.79 37.97
N VAL A 18 12.82 4.68 38.94
CA VAL A 18 13.02 4.33 40.34
C VAL A 18 11.83 4.86 41.13
N ALA A 19 10.94 3.96 41.57
CA ALA A 19 9.79 4.37 42.37
C ALA A 19 10.23 4.97 43.71
N ASP A 20 9.46 5.92 44.24
CA ASP A 20 9.77 6.63 45.49
C ASP A 20 10.18 5.71 46.66
N PRO A 21 9.49 4.58 46.93
CA PRO A 21 9.89 3.68 48.02
C PRO A 21 11.27 3.04 47.86
N TYR A 22 11.77 2.94 46.62
CA TYR A 22 13.06 2.31 46.31
C TYR A 22 14.19 3.31 46.13
N ARG A 23 13.94 4.61 46.27
CA ARG A 23 14.94 5.66 46.06
C ARG A 23 16.12 5.56 47.02
N GLU A 24 15.85 5.33 48.30
CA GLU A 24 16.90 5.12 49.31
C GLU A 24 17.71 3.85 49.02
N ALA A 25 17.03 2.77 48.62
CA ALA A 25 17.70 1.52 48.27
C ALA A 25 18.59 1.68 47.03
N PHE A 26 18.16 2.48 46.04
CA PHE A 26 18.95 2.79 44.86
C PHE A 26 20.20 3.62 45.20
N LEU A 27 20.07 4.69 46.00
CA LEU A 27 21.22 5.49 46.46
C LEU A 27 22.21 4.65 47.27
N LYS A 28 21.69 3.75 48.11
CA LYS A 28 22.49 2.82 48.90
C LYS A 28 23.40 1.92 48.03
N LEU A 29 23.05 1.65 46.77
CA LEU A 29 23.94 0.89 45.87
C LEU A 29 25.25 1.63 45.60
N PHE A 30 25.19 2.96 45.48
CA PHE A 30 26.35 3.82 45.26
C PHE A 30 27.10 4.12 46.56
N GLU A 31 26.38 4.36 47.66
CA GLU A 31 26.99 4.51 48.98
C GLU A 31 27.78 3.26 49.37
N ASP A 32 27.21 2.06 49.14
CA ASP A 32 27.88 0.79 49.40
C ASP A 32 29.12 0.57 48.53
N TYR A 33 29.17 1.16 47.33
CA TYR A 33 30.35 1.09 46.44
C TYR A 33 31.46 2.05 46.88
N LEU A 34 31.12 3.22 47.40
CA LEU A 34 32.07 4.23 47.89
C LEU A 34 32.59 3.93 49.30
N ASP A 35 31.96 3.00 50.02
CA ASP A 35 32.35 2.57 51.35
C ASP A 35 33.42 1.48 51.28
N ASP A 36 34.68 1.85 51.48
CA ASP A 36 35.85 0.96 51.45
C ASP A 36 35.76 -0.22 52.42
N THR A 37 34.84 -0.17 53.42
CA THR A 37 34.61 -1.28 54.35
C THR A 37 33.67 -2.36 53.79
N LYS A 38 32.95 -2.07 52.70
CA LYS A 38 31.98 -2.97 52.08
C LYS A 38 32.56 -3.60 50.81
N VAL A 39 33.08 -4.81 50.98
CA VAL A 39 33.69 -5.59 49.90
C VAL A 39 32.83 -6.78 49.46
N SER A 40 32.96 -7.15 48.19
CA SER A 40 32.37 -8.32 47.55
C SER A 40 33.47 -9.27 47.11
N THR A 41 33.39 -10.52 47.57
CA THR A 41 34.34 -11.61 47.25
C THR A 41 33.83 -12.54 46.15
N LYS A 42 32.79 -12.13 45.40
CA LYS A 42 32.17 -12.95 44.34
C LYS A 42 33.10 -13.24 43.15
N ALA A 43 34.10 -12.38 42.91
CA ALA A 43 35.10 -12.58 41.84
C ALA A 43 36.26 -13.46 42.32
N ARG A 44 37.02 -14.05 41.39
CA ARG A 44 38.25 -14.80 41.72
C ARG A 44 39.30 -13.86 42.37
N PRO A 45 40.14 -14.33 43.31
CA PRO A 45 41.14 -13.50 44.00
C PRO A 45 42.08 -12.73 43.07
N GLU A 46 42.42 -13.30 41.90
CA GLU A 46 43.26 -12.67 40.87
C GLU A 46 42.62 -11.41 40.23
N ARG A 47 41.32 -11.19 40.43
CA ARG A 47 40.55 -10.06 39.88
C ARG A 47 40.03 -9.12 40.99
N TRP A 48 40.60 -9.18 42.19
CA TRP A 48 40.27 -8.25 43.27
C TRP A 48 41.07 -6.95 43.12
N ALA A 49 40.40 -5.82 43.32
CA ALA A 49 41.00 -4.50 43.33
C ALA A 49 41.75 -4.22 44.64
N THR A 50 41.37 -4.87 45.74
CA THR A 50 42.07 -4.80 47.03
C THR A 50 42.38 -6.20 47.57
N PRO A 51 43.31 -6.34 48.54
CA PRO A 51 43.57 -7.63 49.20
C PRO A 51 42.32 -8.26 49.85
N GLU A 52 41.33 -7.44 50.22
CA GLU A 52 40.10 -7.83 50.91
C GLU A 52 38.92 -8.13 49.95
N GLY A 53 39.01 -7.77 48.67
CA GLY A 53 37.96 -8.03 47.66
C GLY A 53 37.80 -6.92 46.63
N ASN A 54 36.64 -6.88 46.00
CA ASN A 54 36.23 -5.73 45.17
C ASN A 54 35.22 -4.86 45.93
N PRO A 55 35.14 -3.55 45.67
CA PRO A 55 34.06 -2.73 46.19
C PRO A 55 32.67 -3.34 45.91
N LYS A 56 31.74 -3.23 46.85
CA LYS A 56 30.39 -3.76 46.68
C LYS A 56 29.70 -3.06 45.51
N ASN A 57 28.93 -3.80 44.71
CA ASN A 57 28.28 -3.32 43.48
C ASN A 57 29.22 -2.85 42.35
N VAL A 58 30.52 -3.19 42.38
CA VAL A 58 31.51 -2.81 41.33
C VAL A 58 31.05 -3.07 39.90
N ALA A 59 30.40 -4.21 39.63
CA ALA A 59 29.96 -4.58 38.29
C ALA A 59 28.90 -3.63 37.73
N LEU A 60 28.09 -3.03 38.61
CA LEU A 60 27.07 -2.05 38.25
C LEU A 60 27.68 -0.64 38.19
N VAL A 61 28.36 -0.22 39.25
CA VAL A 61 28.74 1.19 39.43
C VAL A 61 29.97 1.58 38.60
N ALA A 62 30.96 0.69 38.45
CA ALA A 62 32.22 1.04 37.77
C ALA A 62 32.06 1.30 36.27
N ASN A 63 30.97 0.84 35.66
CA ASN A 63 30.67 1.05 34.24
C ASN A 63 29.76 2.27 33.99
N ILE A 64 29.35 3.00 35.04
CA ILE A 64 28.48 4.17 34.91
C ILE A 64 29.35 5.42 34.86
N ALA A 65 29.39 6.08 33.70
CA ALA A 65 30.12 7.33 33.53
C ALA A 65 29.40 8.53 34.18
N THR A 66 28.07 8.61 34.01
CA THR A 66 27.25 9.75 34.44
C THR A 66 25.84 9.30 34.81
N ILE A 67 25.25 9.91 35.85
CA ILE A 67 23.84 9.78 36.20
C ILE A 67 23.21 11.18 36.17
N ARG A 68 22.11 11.32 35.45
CA ARG A 68 21.31 12.55 35.40
C ARG A 68 19.82 12.24 35.37
N ALA A 69 19.00 13.23 35.68
CA ALA A 69 17.57 13.14 35.43
C ALA A 69 17.31 12.93 33.93
N THR A 70 16.32 12.08 33.63
CA THR A 70 15.85 11.82 32.28
C THR A 70 15.17 13.05 31.69
N VAL A 71 15.43 13.30 30.42
CA VAL A 71 14.67 14.22 29.58
C VAL A 71 13.85 13.42 28.57
N LEU A 72 12.86 14.04 27.94
CA LEU A 72 11.96 13.34 27.01
C LEU A 72 12.70 12.59 25.90
N ARG A 73 13.79 13.18 25.40
CA ARG A 73 14.65 12.59 24.36
C ARG A 73 15.22 11.22 24.76
N ASP A 74 15.51 11.00 26.04
CA ASP A 74 16.03 9.70 26.49
C ASP A 74 14.95 8.61 26.47
N LEU A 75 13.67 9.01 26.50
CA LEU A 75 12.52 8.11 26.44
C LEU A 75 12.10 7.79 25.00
N TRP A 76 12.67 8.47 24.00
CA TRP A 76 12.41 8.16 22.59
C TRP A 76 12.93 6.76 22.25
N GLN A 77 12.11 5.91 21.63
CA GLN A 77 12.48 4.52 21.30
C GLN A 77 12.19 4.13 19.84
N SER A 78 11.92 5.10 18.98
CA SER A 78 11.76 4.85 17.55
C SER A 78 13.05 5.18 16.78
N THR A 79 13.19 4.63 15.58
CA THR A 79 14.34 4.89 14.72
C THR A 79 14.41 6.36 14.29
N GLY A 80 15.63 6.89 14.21
CA GLY A 80 15.88 8.29 13.87
C GLY A 80 15.53 9.27 14.99
N GLU A 81 15.57 10.56 14.66
CA GLU A 81 15.30 11.66 15.58
C GLU A 81 13.79 11.90 15.74
N PRO A 82 13.30 12.23 16.95
CA PRO A 82 11.90 12.63 17.12
C PRO A 82 11.63 13.94 16.36
N PRO A 83 10.47 14.08 15.66
CA PRO A 83 10.13 15.31 14.99
C PRO A 83 9.95 16.45 16.00
N THR A 84 10.78 17.49 15.91
CA THR A 84 10.76 18.63 16.84
C THR A 84 9.90 19.80 16.38
N SER A 85 9.40 19.76 15.14
CA SER A 85 8.54 20.78 14.55
C SER A 85 7.19 20.18 14.13
N GLY A 86 6.14 20.98 14.20
CA GLY A 86 4.77 20.54 13.91
C GLY A 86 4.13 19.78 15.08
N ARG A 87 2.83 19.51 14.93
CA ARG A 87 2.04 18.70 15.87
C ARG A 87 1.91 17.30 15.28
N HIS A 88 2.17 16.29 16.08
CA HIS A 88 2.16 14.88 15.68
C HIS A 88 1.42 14.05 16.70
N TRP A 89 0.94 12.88 16.29
CA TRP A 89 0.55 11.83 17.22
C TRP A 89 1.78 11.15 17.81
N TRP A 90 1.69 10.74 19.07
CA TRP A 90 2.75 10.05 19.81
C TRP A 90 2.16 8.89 20.58
N GLU A 91 2.89 7.77 20.62
CA GLU A 91 2.62 6.67 21.54
C GLU A 91 3.33 6.93 22.87
N LEU A 92 2.55 7.07 23.93
CA LEU A 92 3.02 7.11 25.30
C LEU A 92 2.91 5.71 25.89
N TRP A 93 4.06 5.09 26.12
CA TRP A 93 4.14 3.79 26.78
C TRP A 93 4.33 4.01 28.27
N LEU A 94 3.38 3.53 29.06
CA LEU A 94 3.28 3.77 30.49
C LEU A 94 3.62 2.49 31.28
N GLU A 95 4.21 2.68 32.46
CA GLU A 95 4.24 1.62 33.48
C GLU A 95 2.79 1.32 33.96
N PRO A 96 2.49 0.05 34.32
CA PRO A 96 1.14 -0.36 34.69
C PRO A 96 0.84 0.12 36.12
N THR A 97 0.25 1.30 36.23
CA THR A 97 -0.26 1.86 37.49
C THR A 97 -1.77 2.09 37.39
N GLU A 98 -2.48 2.03 38.52
CA GLU A 98 -3.94 2.21 38.54
C GLU A 98 -4.37 3.58 37.98
N ASP A 99 -3.56 4.63 38.19
CA ASP A 99 -3.88 6.01 37.82
C ASP A 99 -3.20 6.49 36.52
N GLY A 100 -2.33 5.69 35.89
CA GLY A 100 -1.46 6.14 34.81
C GLY A 100 -2.21 6.80 33.65
N LEU A 101 -3.29 6.16 33.19
CA LEU A 101 -4.12 6.69 32.10
C LEU A 101 -4.87 7.96 32.48
N HIS A 102 -5.41 8.01 33.70
CA HIS A 102 -6.09 9.20 34.21
C HIS A 102 -5.12 10.39 34.30
N LEU A 103 -3.86 10.15 34.66
CA LEU A 103 -2.81 11.18 34.68
C LEU A 103 -2.47 11.68 33.27
N VAL A 104 -2.40 10.79 32.27
CA VAL A 104 -2.22 11.21 30.86
C VAL A 104 -3.38 12.09 30.39
N ARG A 105 -4.63 11.70 30.69
CA ARG A 105 -5.81 12.49 30.33
C ARG A 105 -5.81 13.86 31.01
N ARG A 106 -5.51 13.91 32.31
CA ARG A 106 -5.34 15.17 33.05
C ARG A 106 -4.23 16.06 32.49
N PHE A 107 -3.12 15.46 32.05
CA PHE A 107 -2.06 16.20 31.36
C PHE A 107 -2.59 16.78 30.04
N GLY A 108 -3.29 15.96 29.24
CA GLY A 108 -3.96 16.40 28.03
C GLY A 108 -4.89 17.58 28.27
N ASP A 109 -5.79 17.48 29.24
CA ASP A 109 -6.74 18.53 29.60
C ASP A 109 -6.05 19.83 30.05
N ALA A 110 -5.01 19.71 30.89
CA ALA A 110 -4.28 20.86 31.43
C ALA A 110 -3.57 21.68 30.33
N TYR A 111 -3.05 21.00 29.30
CA TYR A 111 -2.34 21.62 28.18
C TYR A 111 -3.20 21.75 26.92
N ARG A 112 -4.49 21.40 26.98
CA ARG A 112 -5.43 21.38 25.84
C ARG A 112 -4.94 20.54 24.66
N LEU A 113 -4.36 19.39 24.97
CA LEU A 113 -3.89 18.41 24.01
C LEU A 113 -4.95 17.34 23.79
N THR A 114 -5.05 16.83 22.57
CA THR A 114 -5.97 15.74 22.24
C THR A 114 -5.35 14.41 22.67
N VAL A 115 -6.03 13.68 23.55
CA VAL A 115 -5.67 12.31 23.97
C VAL A 115 -6.75 11.37 23.44
N LEU A 116 -6.36 10.22 22.87
CA LEU A 116 -7.34 9.21 22.44
C LEU A 116 -8.00 8.55 23.65
N GLU A 117 -9.26 8.14 23.47
CA GLU A 117 -9.95 7.38 24.52
C GLU A 117 -9.48 5.94 24.53
N GLU A 118 -9.18 5.42 23.34
CA GLU A 118 -8.64 4.10 23.08
C GLU A 118 -7.25 3.95 23.70
N THR A 119 -7.05 2.81 24.36
CA THR A 119 -5.77 2.43 24.98
C THR A 119 -5.50 0.97 24.68
N LEU A 120 -4.24 0.61 24.47
CA LEU A 120 -3.81 -0.77 24.30
C LEU A 120 -3.05 -1.22 25.54
N GLN A 121 -3.43 -2.35 26.13
CA GLN A 121 -2.62 -3.00 27.14
C GLN A 121 -1.76 -4.09 26.48
N LEU A 122 -0.45 -3.92 26.48
CA LEU A 122 0.50 -4.87 25.90
C LEU A 122 1.39 -5.46 27.00
N GLY A 123 1.06 -6.68 27.44
CA GLY A 123 1.73 -7.33 28.56
C GLY A 123 1.66 -6.48 29.83
N ASN A 124 2.82 -6.01 30.31
CA ASN A 124 2.94 -5.13 31.48
C ASN A 124 3.08 -3.65 31.10
N ARG A 125 2.57 -3.21 29.95
CA ARG A 125 2.57 -1.81 29.51
C ARG A 125 1.17 -1.35 29.16
N ILE A 126 0.90 -0.07 29.38
CA ILE A 126 -0.29 0.61 28.86
C ILE A 126 0.17 1.61 27.80
N VAL A 127 -0.38 1.52 26.60
CA VAL A 127 -0.11 2.46 25.50
C VAL A 127 -1.29 3.41 25.38
N ALA A 128 -0.99 4.70 25.39
CA ALA A 128 -1.93 5.78 25.15
C ALA A 128 -1.42 6.68 24.03
N TRP A 129 -2.32 7.34 23.30
CA TRP A 129 -1.96 8.22 22.20
C TRP A 129 -2.30 9.67 22.51
N ILE A 130 -1.37 10.57 22.18
CA ILE A 130 -1.54 12.01 22.37
C ILE A 130 -1.09 12.80 21.13
N SER A 131 -1.83 13.86 20.79
CA SER A 131 -1.48 14.79 19.71
C SER A 131 -0.83 16.05 20.27
N ALA A 132 0.47 16.21 20.05
CA ALA A 132 1.27 17.26 20.65
C ALA A 132 2.47 17.66 19.78
N THR A 133 3.00 18.87 20.01
CA THR A 133 4.36 19.22 19.59
C THR A 133 5.37 18.60 20.55
N TRP A 134 6.61 18.38 20.09
CA TRP A 134 7.66 17.84 20.96
C TRP A 134 7.88 18.70 22.22
N ALA A 135 7.88 20.03 22.06
CA ALA A 135 8.05 20.99 23.16
C ALA A 135 6.94 20.90 24.23
N GLU A 136 5.70 20.60 23.84
CA GLU A 136 4.60 20.38 24.80
C GLU A 136 4.81 19.09 25.61
N LEU A 137 5.42 18.06 25.01
CA LEU A 137 5.71 16.80 25.68
C LEU A 137 6.95 16.86 26.57
N GLU A 138 7.85 17.84 26.41
CA GLU A 138 9.11 17.93 27.19
C GLU A 138 8.87 18.01 28.70
N LEU A 139 7.68 18.43 29.11
CA LEU A 139 7.26 18.48 30.50
C LEU A 139 6.86 17.11 31.08
N LEU A 140 6.45 16.15 30.25
CA LEU A 140 5.92 14.85 30.69
C LEU A 140 6.85 14.10 31.67
N PRO A 141 8.18 13.99 31.44
CA PRO A 141 9.08 13.28 32.36
C PRO A 141 9.15 13.91 33.75
N PHE A 142 8.70 15.15 33.90
CA PHE A 142 8.68 15.91 35.17
C PHE A 142 7.30 15.93 35.83
N THR A 143 6.35 15.13 35.34
CA THR A 143 5.01 14.97 35.89
C THR A 143 4.85 13.65 36.64
N ALA A 144 3.69 13.43 37.27
CA ALA A 144 3.35 12.16 37.88
C ALA A 144 2.96 11.07 36.86
N VAL A 145 2.87 11.40 35.56
CA VAL A 145 2.58 10.42 34.51
C VAL A 145 3.67 9.35 34.52
N PRO A 146 3.33 8.05 34.65
CA PRO A 146 4.31 6.96 34.74
C PRO A 146 4.87 6.61 33.35
N LEU A 147 5.45 7.60 32.66
CA LEU A 147 5.96 7.48 31.31
C LEU A 147 7.24 6.64 31.29
N ALA A 148 7.22 5.57 30.51
CA ALA A 148 8.36 4.68 30.32
C ALA A 148 9.06 4.92 28.98
N GLU A 149 8.29 5.12 27.91
CA GLU A 149 8.82 5.31 26.55
C GLU A 149 7.89 6.23 25.76
N VAL A 150 8.48 6.94 24.80
CA VAL A 150 7.75 7.69 23.77
C VAL A 150 8.16 7.12 22.43
N ARG A 151 7.17 6.77 21.62
CA ARG A 151 7.39 6.21 20.30
C ARG A 151 6.63 7.00 19.25
N ARG A 152 7.12 6.93 18.02
CA ARG A 152 6.31 7.26 16.84
C ARG A 152 5.10 6.31 16.85
N PRO A 153 3.89 6.81 16.63
CA PRO A 153 2.72 5.97 16.61
C PRO A 153 2.79 5.01 15.43
N HIS A 154 2.41 3.76 15.67
CA HIS A 154 2.18 2.78 14.63
C HIS A 154 0.68 2.50 14.57
N PHE A 155 0.05 3.07 13.55
CA PHE A 155 -1.31 2.74 13.15
C PHE A 155 -1.18 1.80 11.95
N VAL A 156 -1.41 0.50 12.17
CA VAL A 156 -1.29 -0.51 11.12
C VAL A 156 -2.71 -0.94 10.76
N ASP A 157 -3.21 -0.42 9.65
CA ASP A 157 -4.50 -0.80 9.08
C ASP A 157 -4.31 -1.90 8.03
N THR A 158 -3.17 -1.88 7.34
CA THR A 158 -2.84 -2.77 6.23
C THR A 158 -1.36 -3.17 6.22
N ILE A 159 -0.99 -4.15 5.41
CA ILE A 159 0.42 -4.54 5.23
C ILE A 159 1.28 -3.38 4.70
N GLU A 160 0.70 -2.39 4.01
CA GLU A 160 1.44 -1.23 3.47
C GLU A 160 1.88 -0.25 4.55
N ASP A 161 1.29 -0.32 5.74
CA ASP A 161 1.70 0.47 6.91
C ASP A 161 2.90 -0.14 7.64
N LEU A 162 3.31 -1.37 7.27
CA LEU A 162 4.48 -2.04 7.82
C LEU A 162 5.78 -1.49 7.22
N SER A 163 6.90 -1.77 7.88
CA SER A 163 8.21 -1.45 7.32
C SER A 163 8.50 -2.28 6.05
N ASN A 164 9.37 -1.77 5.17
CA ASN A 164 9.73 -2.48 3.94
C ASN A 164 10.27 -3.89 4.22
N ASP A 165 11.09 -4.06 5.25
CA ASP A 165 11.64 -5.39 5.62
C ASP A 165 10.51 -6.37 6.01
N GLU A 166 9.50 -5.89 6.74
CA GLU A 166 8.33 -6.71 7.09
C GLU A 166 7.47 -7.04 5.86
N GLN A 167 7.27 -6.08 4.95
CA GLN A 167 6.55 -6.32 3.70
C GLN A 167 7.28 -7.33 2.81
N ASP A 168 8.60 -7.22 2.71
CA ASP A 168 9.46 -8.12 1.95
C ASP A 168 9.34 -9.56 2.45
N ASP A 169 9.29 -9.76 3.78
CA ASP A 169 9.08 -11.07 4.39
C ASP A 169 7.75 -11.71 3.94
N TYR A 170 6.66 -10.94 3.89
CA TYR A 170 5.36 -11.43 3.37
C TYR A 170 5.44 -11.84 1.90
N VAL A 171 6.14 -11.06 1.07
CA VAL A 171 6.28 -11.36 -0.36
C VAL A 171 7.14 -12.59 -0.60
N ILE A 172 8.23 -12.75 0.17
CA ILE A 172 9.12 -13.91 0.10
C ILE A 172 8.38 -15.18 0.54
N GLU A 173 7.60 -15.10 1.63
CA GLU A 173 6.78 -16.21 2.11
C GLU A 173 5.73 -16.62 1.07
N LEU A 174 4.94 -15.67 0.56
CA LEU A 174 3.92 -15.92 -0.46
C LEU A 174 4.53 -16.53 -1.72
N SER A 175 5.67 -15.99 -2.18
CA SER A 175 6.42 -16.55 -3.30
C SER A 175 6.81 -18.01 -3.04
N GLY A 176 7.30 -18.34 -1.84
CA GLY A 176 7.73 -19.68 -1.48
C GLY A 176 6.63 -20.75 -1.48
N ARG A 177 5.37 -20.36 -1.29
CA ARG A 177 4.20 -21.27 -1.31
C ARG A 177 3.32 -21.13 -2.56
N THR A 178 3.68 -20.26 -3.49
CA THR A 178 2.97 -20.10 -4.76
C THR A 178 3.54 -21.07 -5.79
N THR A 179 2.66 -21.83 -6.44
CA THR A 179 3.01 -22.67 -7.59
C THR A 179 2.45 -22.02 -8.85
N ALA A 180 3.34 -21.63 -9.76
CA ALA A 180 2.97 -21.09 -11.06
C ALA A 180 2.21 -22.13 -11.90
N ALA A 181 1.29 -21.65 -12.74
CA ALA A 181 0.59 -22.51 -13.68
C ALA A 181 1.58 -23.12 -14.70
N LEU A 182 1.26 -24.32 -15.19
CA LEU A 182 2.10 -25.04 -16.15
C LEU A 182 2.34 -24.22 -17.43
N PRO A 183 3.50 -24.38 -18.10
CA PRO A 183 3.70 -23.88 -19.45
C PRO A 183 2.59 -24.40 -20.39
N GLY A 184 1.86 -23.49 -21.04
CA GLY A 184 0.70 -23.82 -21.88
C GLY A 184 -0.67 -23.63 -21.21
N ALA A 185 -0.70 -23.28 -19.91
CA ALA A 185 -1.92 -22.75 -19.29
C ALA A 185 -2.40 -21.49 -20.03
N PRO A 186 -3.71 -21.15 -19.95
CA PRO A 186 -4.22 -19.90 -20.51
C PRO A 186 -3.46 -18.70 -19.95
N VAL A 187 -3.39 -17.62 -20.73
CA VAL A 187 -2.76 -16.37 -20.29
C VAL A 187 -3.73 -15.20 -20.26
N VAL A 188 -3.50 -14.29 -19.32
CA VAL A 188 -4.06 -12.94 -19.36
C VAL A 188 -3.01 -12.05 -20.02
N CYS A 189 -3.35 -11.51 -21.19
CA CYS A 189 -2.50 -10.62 -21.98
C CYS A 189 -2.87 -9.17 -21.68
N HIS A 190 -2.01 -8.46 -20.95
CA HIS A 190 -2.22 -7.07 -20.56
C HIS A 190 -1.79 -6.11 -21.66
N LEU A 191 -2.68 -5.20 -22.05
CA LEU A 191 -2.38 -4.08 -22.92
C LEU A 191 -2.25 -2.80 -22.08
N ASP A 192 -1.04 -2.45 -21.66
CA ASP A 192 -0.79 -1.42 -20.62
C ASP A 192 0.57 -0.69 -20.79
N THR A 193 1.14 -0.13 -19.71
CA THR A 193 2.46 0.53 -19.63
C THR A 193 3.64 -0.44 -19.65
N GLY A 194 3.39 -1.75 -19.71
CA GLY A 194 4.38 -2.82 -19.58
C GLY A 194 4.29 -3.52 -18.23
N VAL A 195 5.20 -4.46 -17.94
CA VAL A 195 5.26 -5.13 -16.63
C VAL A 195 6.70 -5.23 -16.14
N ALA A 196 6.92 -4.91 -14.86
CA ALA A 196 8.18 -5.17 -14.16
C ALA A 196 8.32 -6.69 -13.88
N ARG A 197 8.64 -7.45 -14.92
CA ARG A 197 8.68 -8.93 -14.91
C ARG A 197 9.57 -9.51 -13.80
N ASN A 198 10.61 -8.79 -13.40
CA ASN A 198 11.52 -9.21 -12.34
C ASN A 198 10.87 -9.24 -10.94
N HIS A 199 9.66 -8.68 -10.76
CA HIS A 199 8.93 -8.79 -9.52
C HIS A 199 8.74 -10.26 -9.12
N ARG A 200 9.06 -10.59 -7.88
CA ARG A 200 9.19 -11.97 -7.38
C ARG A 200 7.91 -12.78 -7.49
N LEU A 201 6.75 -12.15 -7.28
CA LEU A 201 5.44 -12.79 -7.45
C LEU A 201 5.03 -12.99 -8.93
N LEU A 202 5.66 -12.28 -9.86
CA LEU A 202 5.30 -12.32 -11.29
C LEU A 202 6.29 -13.16 -12.11
N ALA A 203 7.55 -13.26 -11.68
CA ALA A 203 8.67 -13.79 -12.46
C ALA A 203 8.45 -15.22 -12.99
N ASP A 204 7.80 -16.08 -12.21
CA ASP A 204 7.53 -17.48 -12.60
C ASP A 204 6.27 -17.60 -13.49
N SER A 205 5.42 -16.58 -13.48
CA SER A 205 4.16 -16.53 -14.22
C SER A 205 4.22 -15.68 -15.49
N LEU A 206 5.29 -14.92 -15.71
CA LEU A 206 5.50 -14.12 -16.93
C LEU A 206 6.83 -14.54 -17.58
N ASP A 207 6.79 -15.17 -18.76
CA ASP A 207 7.98 -15.58 -19.49
C ASP A 207 8.68 -14.36 -20.13
N PRO A 208 10.02 -14.32 -20.27
CA PRO A 208 10.67 -13.22 -20.99
C PRO A 208 10.19 -13.04 -22.43
N ALA A 209 9.79 -14.13 -23.10
CA ALA A 209 9.22 -14.08 -24.45
C ALA A 209 7.78 -13.54 -24.48
N ASP A 210 7.15 -13.40 -23.32
CA ASP A 210 5.77 -12.93 -23.14
C ASP A 210 5.71 -11.45 -22.74
N LEU A 211 6.85 -10.75 -22.75
CA LEU A 211 6.98 -9.32 -22.48
C LEU A 211 7.21 -8.55 -23.78
N HIS A 212 6.13 -8.07 -24.36
CA HIS A 212 6.10 -7.43 -25.68
C HIS A 212 6.03 -5.89 -25.60
N ASP A 213 6.32 -5.25 -26.72
CA ASP A 213 6.22 -3.81 -26.92
C ASP A 213 5.86 -3.51 -28.38
N VAL A 214 4.96 -2.55 -28.60
CA VAL A 214 4.54 -2.14 -29.96
C VAL A 214 4.73 -0.65 -30.25
N ILE A 215 5.28 0.11 -29.31
CA ILE A 215 5.36 1.59 -29.41
C ILE A 215 6.75 2.17 -29.11
N GLY A 216 7.70 1.38 -28.59
CA GLY A 216 9.06 1.87 -28.36
C GLY A 216 10.10 0.76 -28.44
N SER A 217 10.74 0.44 -27.31
CA SER A 217 11.92 -0.44 -27.30
C SER A 217 11.95 -1.53 -26.23
N SER A 218 11.06 -1.47 -25.24
CA SER A 218 11.04 -2.40 -24.12
C SER A 218 9.62 -2.54 -23.57
N GLY A 219 9.20 -3.77 -23.24
CA GLY A 219 7.94 -4.02 -22.55
C GLY A 219 8.01 -3.86 -21.03
N PHE A 220 9.17 -3.47 -20.50
CA PHE A 220 9.37 -3.29 -19.06
C PHE A 220 8.67 -2.03 -18.55
N ASP A 221 7.98 -2.16 -17.43
CA ASP A 221 7.22 -1.05 -16.83
C ASP A 221 8.12 -0.09 -16.06
N VAL A 222 7.98 1.20 -16.35
CA VAL A 222 8.65 2.28 -15.61
C VAL A 222 7.64 3.27 -15.02
N GLN A 223 6.34 3.02 -15.20
CA GLN A 223 5.25 3.86 -14.70
C GLN A 223 4.54 3.20 -13.52
N GLY A 224 4.39 1.87 -13.57
CA GLY A 224 3.85 1.04 -12.49
C GLY A 224 2.45 0.50 -12.73
N HIS A 225 1.67 1.14 -13.59
CA HIS A 225 0.26 0.77 -13.78
C HIS A 225 0.11 -0.65 -14.31
N GLY A 226 0.82 -1.03 -15.37
CA GLY A 226 0.75 -2.39 -15.90
C GLY A 226 1.27 -3.44 -14.92
N THR A 227 2.27 -3.12 -14.09
CA THR A 227 2.72 -4.02 -13.01
C THR A 227 1.65 -4.21 -11.93
N GLN A 228 0.92 -3.16 -11.56
CA GLN A 228 -0.22 -3.25 -10.65
C GLN A 228 -1.33 -4.14 -11.22
N MET A 229 -1.67 -3.94 -12.50
CA MET A 229 -2.72 -4.73 -13.17
C MET A 229 -2.32 -6.19 -13.33
N ALA A 230 -1.05 -6.48 -13.58
CA ALA A 230 -0.51 -7.84 -13.67
C ALA A 230 -0.63 -8.61 -12.35
N GLY A 231 -0.35 -7.96 -11.22
CA GLY A 231 -0.54 -8.56 -9.89
C GLY A 231 -2.01 -8.90 -9.61
N LEU A 232 -2.92 -7.98 -9.92
CA LEU A 232 -4.36 -8.18 -9.74
C LEU A 232 -4.92 -9.27 -10.65
N ALA A 233 -4.49 -9.33 -11.90
CA ALA A 233 -4.94 -10.39 -12.80
C ALA A 233 -4.49 -11.77 -12.31
N LEU A 234 -3.27 -11.86 -11.76
CA LEU A 234 -2.71 -13.13 -11.34
C LEU A 234 -3.25 -13.64 -10.00
N PHE A 235 -3.41 -12.73 -9.03
CA PHE A 235 -3.76 -13.10 -7.64
C PHE A 235 -5.10 -12.55 -7.15
N GLY A 236 -5.73 -11.61 -7.85
CA GLY A 236 -6.75 -10.74 -7.26
C GLY A 236 -6.12 -9.77 -6.25
N SER A 237 -6.90 -9.32 -5.27
CA SER A 237 -6.32 -8.57 -4.15
C SER A 237 -5.36 -9.46 -3.35
N LEU A 238 -4.17 -8.94 -3.07
CA LEU A 238 -3.17 -9.65 -2.29
C LEU A 238 -3.44 -9.66 -0.78
N ASP A 239 -4.38 -8.86 -0.26
CA ASP A 239 -4.61 -8.72 1.19
C ASP A 239 -4.83 -10.07 1.88
N ASP A 240 -5.84 -10.84 1.46
CA ASP A 240 -6.12 -12.16 2.03
C ASP A 240 -4.99 -13.14 1.76
N THR A 241 -4.40 -13.05 0.57
CA THR A 241 -3.39 -14.00 0.10
C THR A 241 -2.09 -13.86 0.90
N LEU A 242 -1.67 -12.64 1.23
CA LEU A 242 -0.47 -12.37 2.04
C LEU A 242 -0.66 -12.76 3.51
N LEU A 243 -1.87 -12.61 4.05
CA LEU A 243 -2.18 -12.98 5.44
C LEU A 243 -2.43 -14.48 5.63
N ALA A 244 -2.77 -15.20 4.56
CA ALA A 244 -2.97 -16.64 4.60
C ALA A 244 -1.64 -17.42 4.61
N THR A 245 -1.67 -18.65 5.13
CA THR A 245 -0.51 -19.56 5.19
C THR A 245 -0.65 -20.78 4.26
N GLY A 246 -1.78 -20.88 3.54
CA GLY A 246 -2.08 -22.01 2.66
C GLY A 246 -1.38 -21.91 1.30
N PRO A 247 -1.15 -23.06 0.63
CA PRO A 247 -0.53 -23.07 -0.70
C PRO A 247 -1.40 -22.33 -1.73
N VAL A 248 -0.74 -21.60 -2.63
CA VAL A 248 -1.42 -20.87 -3.73
C VAL A 248 -1.12 -21.58 -5.04
N GLN A 249 -2.16 -22.03 -5.73
CA GLN A 249 -2.04 -22.73 -7.01
C GLN A 249 -2.61 -21.84 -8.12
N LEU A 250 -1.73 -21.28 -8.95
CA LEU A 250 -2.13 -20.43 -10.06
C LEU A 250 -2.67 -21.28 -11.21
N THR A 251 -3.75 -20.81 -11.85
CA THR A 251 -4.47 -21.53 -12.91
C THR A 251 -4.15 -21.02 -14.31
N HIS A 252 -3.51 -19.85 -14.39
CA HIS A 252 -3.17 -19.15 -15.61
C HIS A 252 -1.82 -18.45 -15.46
N ARG A 253 -1.28 -17.94 -16.56
CA ARG A 253 -0.03 -17.18 -16.61
C ARG A 253 -0.29 -15.77 -17.16
N LEU A 254 0.74 -14.94 -17.19
CA LEU A 254 0.68 -13.58 -17.69
C LEU A 254 1.38 -13.47 -19.05
N GLU A 255 0.91 -12.53 -19.84
CA GLU A 255 1.56 -11.97 -21.02
C GLU A 255 1.32 -10.47 -20.99
N SER A 256 2.24 -9.67 -21.52
CA SER A 256 2.14 -8.21 -21.46
C SER A 256 2.55 -7.62 -22.80
N VAL A 257 1.84 -6.59 -23.23
CA VAL A 257 2.20 -5.76 -24.36
C VAL A 257 2.14 -4.31 -23.93
N ARG A 258 3.28 -3.63 -24.03
CA ARG A 258 3.31 -2.19 -23.81
C ARG A 258 2.66 -1.47 -24.99
N VAL A 259 1.58 -0.74 -24.70
CA VAL A 259 0.80 0.08 -25.65
C VAL A 259 0.81 1.57 -25.28
N LEU A 260 1.33 1.90 -24.10
CA LEU A 260 1.37 3.25 -23.53
C LEU A 260 2.79 3.83 -23.48
N PRO A 261 3.02 5.04 -24.03
CA PRO A 261 4.33 5.65 -24.07
C PRO A 261 4.83 5.99 -22.67
N ASN A 262 6.14 5.87 -22.46
CA ASN A 262 6.78 6.26 -21.22
C ASN A 262 6.90 7.79 -21.10
N PRO A 263 7.10 8.33 -19.87
CA PRO A 263 7.41 9.73 -19.69
C PRO A 263 8.58 10.18 -20.57
N GLY A 264 8.34 11.19 -21.40
CA GLY A 264 9.34 11.73 -22.35
C GLY A 264 9.33 11.08 -23.74
N GLU A 265 8.56 10.01 -23.95
CA GLU A 265 8.30 9.45 -25.28
C GLU A 265 7.17 10.23 -26.00
N GLY A 266 7.08 10.08 -27.32
CA GLY A 266 6.03 10.71 -28.11
C GLY A 266 4.67 10.09 -27.80
N GLN A 267 3.66 10.94 -27.58
CA GLN A 267 2.30 10.49 -27.32
C GLN A 267 1.69 9.78 -28.54
N THR A 268 1.00 8.66 -28.31
CA THR A 268 0.21 8.01 -29.36
C THR A 268 -0.98 8.92 -29.68
N LEU A 269 -1.20 9.19 -30.97
CA LEU A 269 -2.31 10.06 -31.39
C LEU A 269 -3.64 9.28 -31.37
N PRO A 270 -4.80 9.93 -31.09
CA PRO A 270 -6.11 9.25 -31.04
C PRO A 270 -6.46 8.40 -32.26
N ARG A 271 -6.08 8.85 -33.45
CA ARG A 271 -6.28 8.11 -34.71
C ARG A 271 -5.51 6.79 -34.80
N ASP A 272 -4.48 6.62 -33.97
CA ASP A 272 -3.54 5.50 -34.00
C ASP A 272 -3.85 4.46 -32.90
N TYR A 273 -4.81 4.71 -31.99
CA TYR A 273 -5.19 3.80 -30.89
C TYR A 273 -5.63 2.42 -31.40
N GLY A 274 -6.49 2.41 -32.43
CA GLY A 274 -6.91 1.17 -33.08
C GLY A 274 -5.72 0.42 -33.70
N ALA A 275 -4.81 1.11 -34.38
CA ALA A 275 -3.64 0.48 -35.00
C ALA A 275 -2.68 -0.13 -33.97
N VAL A 276 -2.45 0.57 -32.85
CA VAL A 276 -1.66 0.06 -31.73
C VAL A 276 -2.33 -1.18 -31.12
N THR A 277 -3.65 -1.15 -30.91
CA THR A 277 -4.41 -2.29 -30.37
C THR A 277 -4.31 -3.52 -31.27
N VAL A 278 -4.42 -3.35 -32.59
CA VAL A 278 -4.25 -4.44 -33.57
C VAL A 278 -2.87 -5.07 -33.47
N GLN A 279 -1.82 -4.25 -33.43
CA GLN A 279 -0.45 -4.74 -33.29
C GLN A 279 -0.26 -5.48 -31.96
N ALA A 280 -0.85 -4.93 -30.89
CA ALA A 280 -0.73 -5.49 -29.56
C ALA A 280 -1.47 -6.83 -29.39
N VAL A 281 -2.50 -7.08 -30.19
CA VAL A 281 -3.14 -8.40 -30.27
C VAL A 281 -2.35 -9.35 -31.17
N ALA A 282 -1.91 -8.88 -32.35
CA ALA A 282 -1.28 -9.73 -33.36
C ALA A 282 0.11 -10.24 -32.95
N LEU A 283 0.91 -9.42 -32.24
CA LEU A 283 2.29 -9.77 -31.87
C LEU A 283 2.38 -10.98 -30.89
N PRO A 284 1.62 -11.00 -29.78
CA PRO A 284 1.43 -12.19 -28.95
C PRO A 284 0.98 -13.44 -29.71
N GLU A 285 -0.05 -13.32 -30.55
CA GLU A 285 -0.61 -14.42 -31.34
C GLU A 285 0.42 -15.00 -32.31
N ALA A 286 1.26 -14.16 -32.91
CA ALA A 286 2.35 -14.58 -33.79
C ALA A 286 3.50 -15.27 -33.06
N THR A 287 3.68 -14.97 -31.77
CA THR A 287 4.80 -15.48 -30.97
C THR A 287 4.51 -16.87 -30.38
N ALA A 288 3.28 -17.11 -29.93
CA ALA A 288 2.89 -18.39 -29.36
C ALA A 288 1.42 -18.73 -29.61
N ASP A 289 1.13 -19.99 -29.98
CA ASP A 289 -0.23 -20.51 -30.11
C ASP A 289 -0.73 -21.03 -28.74
N ARG A 290 -1.65 -20.29 -28.12
CA ARG A 290 -2.24 -20.61 -26.80
C ARG A 290 -3.53 -19.82 -26.58
N ARG A 291 -4.33 -20.27 -25.61
CA ARG A 291 -5.56 -19.56 -25.19
C ARG A 291 -5.21 -18.28 -24.44
N ARG A 292 -5.85 -17.18 -24.84
CA ARG A 292 -5.63 -15.84 -24.28
C ARG A 292 -6.93 -15.17 -23.92
N VAL A 293 -6.88 -14.34 -22.88
CA VAL A 293 -7.82 -13.25 -22.64
C VAL A 293 -7.03 -11.97 -22.72
N PHE A 294 -7.47 -11.01 -23.53
CA PHE A 294 -6.85 -9.70 -23.60
C PHE A 294 -7.52 -8.79 -22.57
N CYS A 295 -6.73 -8.23 -21.66
CA CYS A 295 -7.18 -7.26 -20.66
C CYS A 295 -6.60 -5.90 -21.01
N MET A 296 -7.47 -4.91 -21.20
CA MET A 296 -7.10 -3.55 -21.58
C MET A 296 -7.69 -2.58 -20.55
N PRO A 297 -7.01 -2.42 -19.39
CA PRO A 297 -7.41 -1.48 -18.33
C PRO A 297 -6.91 -0.07 -18.67
N VAL A 298 -7.13 0.36 -19.91
CA VAL A 298 -6.77 1.68 -20.42
C VAL A 298 -7.96 2.25 -21.17
N SER A 299 -8.21 3.55 -20.97
CA SER A 299 -9.34 4.25 -21.56
C SER A 299 -8.99 5.70 -21.84
N THR A 300 -9.82 6.35 -22.65
CA THR A 300 -9.74 7.79 -22.94
C THR A 300 -11.13 8.39 -23.04
N ASP A 301 -11.22 9.71 -22.94
CA ASP A 301 -12.50 10.39 -22.99
C ASP A 301 -13.19 10.14 -24.35
N SER A 302 -14.50 9.89 -24.30
CA SER A 302 -15.31 9.75 -25.50
C SER A 302 -15.90 11.10 -25.93
N ASP A 303 -15.71 11.47 -27.20
CA ASP A 303 -16.30 12.67 -27.81
C ASP A 303 -17.84 12.59 -27.89
N GLY A 304 -18.42 11.38 -27.79
CA GLY A 304 -19.85 11.14 -27.92
C GLY A 304 -20.30 9.92 -27.12
N PRO A 305 -21.07 10.09 -26.02
CA PRO A 305 -21.52 8.98 -25.18
C PRO A 305 -22.17 7.84 -25.98
N GLY A 306 -21.57 6.66 -25.91
CA GLY A 306 -22.02 5.44 -26.58
C GLY A 306 -21.80 5.38 -28.09
N GLN A 307 -21.34 6.46 -28.72
CA GLN A 307 -21.06 6.47 -30.15
C GLN A 307 -19.81 5.65 -30.48
N PRO A 308 -19.83 4.88 -31.58
CA PRO A 308 -18.66 4.13 -32.01
C PRO A 308 -17.54 5.09 -32.44
N THR A 309 -16.34 4.79 -31.97
CA THR A 309 -15.09 5.44 -32.33
C THR A 309 -14.26 4.51 -33.21
N LEU A 310 -13.15 5.00 -33.75
CA LEU A 310 -12.20 4.12 -34.45
C LEU A 310 -11.60 3.05 -33.52
N TRP A 311 -11.41 3.37 -32.25
CA TRP A 311 -10.83 2.44 -31.28
C TRP A 311 -11.84 1.35 -30.88
N SER A 312 -13.04 1.73 -30.44
CA SER A 312 -14.11 0.77 -30.11
C SER A 312 -14.51 -0.09 -31.31
N ALA A 313 -14.58 0.47 -32.52
CA ALA A 313 -14.85 -0.32 -33.73
C ALA A 313 -13.73 -1.32 -34.06
N THR A 314 -12.47 -0.96 -33.74
CA THR A 314 -11.33 -1.88 -33.87
C THR A 314 -11.43 -3.01 -32.85
N VAL A 315 -11.76 -2.68 -31.60
CA VAL A 315 -12.00 -3.68 -30.54
C VAL A 315 -13.14 -4.63 -30.94
N ASP A 316 -14.24 -4.10 -31.49
CA ASP A 316 -15.35 -4.88 -32.01
C ASP A 316 -14.92 -5.86 -33.10
N ALA A 317 -14.16 -5.39 -34.08
CA ALA A 317 -13.65 -6.22 -35.17
C ALA A 317 -12.75 -7.34 -34.66
N LEU A 318 -11.82 -7.03 -33.75
CA LEU A 318 -10.92 -8.01 -33.15
C LEU A 318 -11.69 -9.06 -32.35
N ALA A 319 -12.69 -8.64 -31.57
CA ALA A 319 -13.51 -9.53 -30.74
C ALA A 319 -14.28 -10.56 -31.57
N VAL A 320 -14.85 -10.15 -32.71
CA VAL A 320 -15.57 -11.05 -33.62
C VAL A 320 -14.65 -11.82 -34.58
N GLY A 321 -13.33 -11.66 -34.45
CA GLY A 321 -12.34 -12.39 -35.26
C GLY A 321 -12.22 -11.88 -36.69
N THR A 322 -12.31 -10.56 -36.88
CA THR A 322 -12.01 -9.87 -38.13
C THR A 322 -10.67 -9.15 -38.00
N ASP A 323 -9.77 -9.40 -38.95
CA ASP A 323 -8.49 -8.70 -38.97
C ASP A 323 -8.68 -7.25 -39.42
N VAL A 324 -7.87 -6.35 -38.87
CA VAL A 324 -7.89 -4.92 -39.22
C VAL A 324 -6.52 -4.56 -39.75
N VAL A 325 -6.44 -3.90 -40.91
CA VAL A 325 -5.17 -3.44 -41.47
C VAL A 325 -5.24 -1.95 -41.73
N ARG A 326 -4.10 -1.29 -41.47
CA ARG A 326 -3.92 0.11 -41.82
C ARG A 326 -3.34 0.23 -43.23
N ASP A 327 -4.07 0.89 -44.12
CA ASP A 327 -3.60 1.31 -45.44
C ASP A 327 -3.52 2.85 -45.46
N GLY A 328 -2.30 3.37 -45.27
CA GLY A 328 -2.05 4.80 -45.14
C GLY A 328 -2.83 5.43 -43.98
N ALA A 329 -3.77 6.32 -44.31
CA ALA A 329 -4.61 7.01 -43.33
C ALA A 329 -5.90 6.24 -42.97
N GLN A 330 -6.17 5.09 -43.58
CA GLN A 330 -7.41 4.34 -43.40
C GLN A 330 -7.17 3.05 -42.61
N LEU A 331 -8.11 2.73 -41.70
CA LEU A 331 -8.25 1.40 -41.13
C LEU A 331 -9.31 0.63 -41.94
N GLN A 332 -8.97 -0.56 -42.39
CA GLN A 332 -9.83 -1.41 -43.21
C GLN A 332 -10.03 -2.76 -42.52
N LEU A 333 -11.27 -3.24 -42.48
CA LEU A 333 -11.60 -4.59 -42.06
C LEU A 333 -11.23 -5.57 -43.18
N LEU A 334 -10.48 -6.60 -42.85
CA LEU A 334 -10.11 -7.66 -43.76
C LEU A 334 -11.06 -8.85 -43.60
N GLY A 335 -12.02 -8.93 -44.52
CA GLY A 335 -12.91 -10.08 -44.63
C GLY A 335 -14.13 -10.01 -43.71
N VAL A 336 -14.65 -11.19 -43.40
CA VAL A 336 -15.85 -11.39 -42.57
C VAL A 336 -15.43 -12.04 -41.24
N PRO A 337 -16.22 -11.88 -40.17
CA PRO A 337 -15.95 -12.51 -38.86
C PRO A 337 -15.62 -14.00 -38.95
N ASP A 338 -14.46 -14.42 -38.44
CA ASP A 338 -14.12 -15.83 -38.19
C ASP A 338 -14.20 -16.14 -36.69
N SER A 339 -15.20 -16.93 -36.30
CA SER A 339 -15.38 -17.42 -34.92
C SER A 339 -14.16 -18.13 -34.32
N ARG A 340 -13.25 -18.68 -35.14
CA ARG A 340 -12.02 -19.31 -34.65
C ARG A 340 -10.92 -18.30 -34.29
N ALA A 341 -11.01 -17.09 -34.83
CA ALA A 341 -10.13 -15.97 -34.54
C ALA A 341 -10.77 -14.96 -33.57
N ALA A 342 -11.96 -15.27 -33.04
CA ALA A 342 -12.65 -14.44 -32.06
C ALA A 342 -11.85 -14.37 -30.76
N ARG A 343 -11.80 -13.18 -30.16
CA ARG A 343 -10.95 -12.86 -29.01
C ARG A 343 -11.84 -12.39 -27.86
N LEU A 344 -11.54 -12.86 -26.65
CA LEU A 344 -12.13 -12.26 -25.46
C LEU A 344 -11.31 -11.02 -25.09
N LEU A 345 -11.87 -9.84 -25.36
CA LEU A 345 -11.33 -8.56 -24.92
C LEU A 345 -12.13 -8.07 -23.71
N VAL A 346 -11.42 -7.82 -22.62
CA VAL A 346 -11.93 -7.22 -21.40
C VAL A 346 -11.41 -5.79 -21.34
N VAL A 347 -12.32 -4.82 -21.26
CA VAL A 347 -11.99 -3.38 -21.33
C VAL A 347 -12.53 -2.64 -20.10
N SER A 348 -11.83 -1.59 -19.73
CA SER A 348 -12.24 -0.70 -18.64
C SER A 348 -13.43 0.17 -19.02
N ALA A 349 -14.34 0.43 -18.08
CA ALA A 349 -15.40 1.44 -18.22
C ALA A 349 -14.89 2.90 -18.08
N GLY A 350 -13.65 3.08 -17.61
CA GLY A 350 -13.07 4.38 -17.28
C GLY A 350 -13.50 4.92 -15.92
N ASN A 351 -12.79 5.94 -15.46
CA ASN A 351 -12.93 6.51 -14.12
C ASN A 351 -13.64 7.86 -14.11
N VAL A 352 -14.42 8.13 -13.06
CA VAL A 352 -14.91 9.50 -12.81
C VAL A 352 -13.73 10.46 -12.61
N GLY A 353 -13.91 11.71 -13.03
CA GLY A 353 -12.88 12.74 -12.91
C GLY A 353 -12.92 13.51 -11.60
N ASN A 354 -14.06 13.49 -10.91
CA ASN A 354 -14.31 14.24 -9.67
C ASN A 354 -15.03 13.35 -8.65
N PHE A 355 -14.96 13.73 -7.38
CA PHE A 355 -15.72 13.10 -6.31
C PHE A 355 -16.66 14.11 -5.66
N VAL A 356 -17.87 13.66 -5.39
CA VAL A 356 -18.93 14.42 -4.73
C VAL A 356 -19.58 13.54 -3.66
N THR A 357 -20.27 14.15 -2.70
CA THR A 357 -20.89 13.42 -1.59
C THR A 357 -21.97 12.44 -2.06
N ASP A 358 -22.74 12.81 -3.08
CA ASP A 358 -23.69 11.90 -3.74
C ASP A 358 -23.01 11.28 -4.98
N HIS A 359 -22.12 10.32 -4.73
CA HIS A 359 -21.24 9.78 -5.78
C HIS A 359 -22.00 9.15 -6.95
N LEU A 360 -23.23 8.67 -6.74
CA LEU A 360 -24.07 8.11 -7.79
C LEU A 360 -24.47 9.17 -8.83
N ASP A 361 -24.74 10.42 -8.41
CA ASP A 361 -25.02 11.52 -9.33
C ASP A 361 -23.82 11.81 -10.27
N GLU A 362 -22.59 11.67 -9.77
CA GLU A 362 -21.39 11.79 -10.60
C GLU A 362 -21.27 10.60 -11.56
N SER A 363 -21.50 9.37 -11.10
CA SER A 363 -21.50 8.18 -11.96
C SER A 363 -22.58 8.20 -13.04
N ASP A 364 -23.75 8.79 -12.76
CA ASP A 364 -24.85 8.97 -13.70
C ASP A 364 -24.52 9.97 -14.82
N THR A 365 -23.67 10.95 -14.52
CA THR A 365 -23.24 11.99 -15.47
C THR A 365 -21.88 11.70 -16.12
N ALA A 366 -21.12 10.75 -15.59
CA ALA A 366 -19.87 10.26 -16.16
C ALA A 366 -20.12 9.07 -17.12
N ALA A 367 -20.29 9.38 -18.40
CA ALA A 367 -20.46 8.38 -19.45
C ALA A 367 -19.21 7.50 -19.59
N ILE A 368 -19.38 6.19 -19.81
CA ILE A 368 -18.27 5.25 -20.04
C ILE A 368 -17.31 5.75 -21.14
N ASP A 369 -16.01 5.61 -20.86
CA ASP A 369 -14.90 6.02 -21.73
C ASP A 369 -14.76 5.15 -22.98
N ASP A 370 -14.02 5.66 -23.97
CA ASP A 370 -13.56 4.88 -25.12
C ASP A 370 -12.41 3.95 -24.71
N PRO A 371 -12.42 2.63 -25.03
CA PRO A 371 -13.34 1.89 -25.92
C PRO A 371 -14.42 1.05 -25.20
N GLY A 372 -14.80 1.40 -23.97
CA GLY A 372 -15.75 0.66 -23.14
C GLY A 372 -17.17 0.54 -23.73
N GLN A 373 -17.51 1.34 -24.75
CA GLN A 373 -18.77 1.27 -25.50
C GLN A 373 -18.79 0.19 -26.59
N ALA A 374 -17.68 -0.50 -26.87
CA ALA A 374 -17.62 -1.55 -27.88
C ALA A 374 -18.68 -2.66 -27.60
N TRP A 375 -19.34 -3.11 -28.66
CA TRP A 375 -20.46 -4.06 -28.56
C TRP A 375 -20.03 -5.47 -28.17
N ASN A 376 -18.86 -5.90 -28.65
CA ASN A 376 -18.37 -7.26 -28.57
C ASN A 376 -17.23 -7.43 -27.56
N ALA A 377 -16.89 -6.38 -26.81
CA ALA A 377 -15.98 -6.45 -25.66
C ALA A 377 -16.75 -6.61 -24.35
N LEU A 378 -16.10 -7.21 -23.36
CA LEU A 378 -16.58 -7.26 -21.98
C LEU A 378 -16.07 -6.02 -21.23
N THR A 379 -16.94 -5.05 -21.04
CA THR A 379 -16.66 -3.81 -20.32
C THR A 379 -16.90 -4.00 -18.83
N VAL A 380 -15.90 -3.68 -18.02
CA VAL A 380 -15.93 -3.88 -16.57
C VAL A 380 -16.10 -2.53 -15.88
N GLY A 381 -17.08 -2.46 -14.97
CA GLY A 381 -17.29 -1.34 -14.05
C GLY A 381 -16.79 -1.67 -12.64
N ALA A 382 -16.93 -0.72 -11.71
CA ALA A 382 -16.49 -0.88 -10.33
C ALA A 382 -17.67 -0.92 -9.36
N TYR A 383 -17.72 -1.93 -8.50
CA TYR A 383 -18.47 -1.90 -7.24
C TYR A 383 -17.47 -1.89 -6.08
N THR A 384 -17.95 -1.70 -4.85
CA THR A 384 -17.08 -1.86 -3.68
C THR A 384 -17.75 -2.47 -2.46
N ASP A 385 -17.06 -3.37 -1.78
CA ASP A 385 -17.36 -3.87 -0.44
C ASP A 385 -16.41 -3.26 0.63
N LEU A 386 -15.37 -2.53 0.20
CA LEU A 386 -14.40 -1.90 1.08
C LEU A 386 -14.99 -0.67 1.76
N THR A 387 -15.27 -0.78 3.06
CA THR A 387 -15.95 0.26 3.85
C THR A 387 -15.25 0.59 5.17
N GLN A 388 -14.05 0.05 5.36
CA GLN A 388 -13.29 0.20 6.60
C GLN A 388 -12.84 1.66 6.79
N THR A 389 -12.75 2.08 8.04
CA THR A 389 -12.26 3.42 8.41
C THR A 389 -10.83 3.31 8.97
N PRO A 390 -9.90 4.19 8.56
CA PRO A 390 -8.54 4.16 9.08
C PRO A 390 -8.48 4.30 10.61
N SER A 391 -7.55 3.62 11.26
CA SER A 391 -7.32 3.75 12.70
C SER A 391 -6.60 5.05 13.07
N HIS A 392 -5.93 5.69 12.10
CA HIS A 392 -5.24 6.95 12.34
C HIS A 392 -6.22 8.06 12.78
N PRO A 393 -6.00 8.74 13.92
CA PRO A 393 -7.01 9.61 14.51
C PRO A 393 -7.39 10.85 13.71
N ASP A 394 -6.55 11.28 12.78
CA ASP A 394 -6.87 12.40 11.88
C ASP A 394 -8.05 12.08 10.96
N TYR A 395 -8.39 10.79 10.80
CA TYR A 395 -9.59 10.33 10.11
C TYR A 395 -10.82 10.18 11.02
N ARG A 396 -10.80 10.68 12.26
CA ARG A 396 -11.99 10.69 13.12
C ARG A 396 -13.13 11.46 12.46
N GLY A 397 -14.27 10.80 12.29
CA GLY A 397 -15.46 11.36 11.63
C GLY A 397 -15.47 11.18 10.11
N TRP A 398 -14.38 10.68 9.52
CA TRP A 398 -14.37 10.26 8.12
C TRP A 398 -15.09 8.93 7.95
N ARG A 399 -15.58 8.70 6.73
CA ARG A 399 -16.30 7.48 6.36
C ARG A 399 -16.03 7.13 4.90
N ALA A 400 -16.21 5.86 4.56
CA ALA A 400 -16.27 5.43 3.18
C ALA A 400 -17.45 6.11 2.46
N LEU A 401 -17.23 6.53 1.22
CA LEU A 401 -18.19 7.30 0.43
C LEU A 401 -19.34 6.41 -0.07
N ALA A 402 -19.01 5.22 -0.59
CA ALA A 402 -19.99 4.20 -0.93
C ALA A 402 -20.15 3.17 0.21
N PRO A 403 -21.37 2.69 0.50
CA PRO A 403 -21.62 1.53 1.34
C PRO A 403 -21.24 0.22 0.61
N ALA A 404 -21.11 -0.86 1.37
CA ALA A 404 -20.73 -2.16 0.82
C ALA A 404 -21.80 -2.71 -0.14
N GLY A 405 -21.37 -3.20 -1.29
CA GLY A 405 -22.19 -3.72 -2.38
C GLY A 405 -22.75 -2.67 -3.33
N GLU A 406 -22.45 -1.39 -3.13
CA GLU A 406 -22.85 -0.31 -4.03
C GLU A 406 -21.85 -0.09 -5.17
N LEU A 407 -22.24 0.68 -6.19
CA LEU A 407 -21.34 1.15 -7.23
C LEU A 407 -20.16 1.89 -6.59
N SER A 408 -18.94 1.61 -7.03
CA SER A 408 -17.78 2.32 -6.53
C SER A 408 -17.87 3.79 -6.95
N PRO A 409 -17.44 4.74 -6.10
CA PRO A 409 -17.35 6.16 -6.47
C PRO A 409 -16.41 6.41 -7.66
N HIS A 410 -15.62 5.43 -8.07
CA HIS A 410 -14.76 5.52 -9.26
C HIS A 410 -15.49 5.20 -10.57
N SER A 411 -16.64 4.52 -10.51
CA SER A 411 -17.26 3.90 -11.69
C SER A 411 -18.04 4.88 -12.56
N ARG A 412 -18.05 4.58 -13.85
CA ARG A 412 -18.87 5.23 -14.88
C ARG A 412 -20.03 4.36 -15.33
N THR A 413 -21.02 4.96 -15.99
CA THR A 413 -22.23 4.26 -16.46
C THR A 413 -22.58 4.57 -17.92
N SER A 414 -23.43 3.74 -18.54
CA SER A 414 -24.01 4.03 -19.85
C SER A 414 -25.31 4.86 -19.78
N LEU A 415 -25.61 5.52 -18.65
CA LEU A 415 -26.91 6.20 -18.49
C LEU A 415 -27.11 7.32 -19.53
N LEU A 416 -26.04 8.02 -19.89
CA LEU A 416 -26.06 9.08 -20.92
C LEU A 416 -26.07 8.56 -22.36
N TYR A 417 -26.08 7.23 -22.57
CA TYR A 417 -26.10 6.68 -23.92
C TYR A 417 -27.49 6.84 -24.55
N GLU A 418 -27.54 7.17 -25.83
CA GLU A 418 -28.79 7.08 -26.58
C GLU A 418 -29.32 5.63 -26.59
N PRO A 419 -30.64 5.39 -26.58
CA PRO A 419 -31.22 4.04 -26.48
C PRO A 419 -30.81 3.02 -27.57
N ARG A 420 -30.15 3.48 -28.65
CA ARG A 420 -29.63 2.62 -29.73
C ARG A 420 -28.25 2.01 -29.42
N TRP A 421 -27.54 2.54 -28.43
CA TRP A 421 -26.21 2.10 -28.02
C TRP A 421 -26.29 1.02 -26.93
N PRO A 422 -25.24 0.21 -26.73
CA PRO A 422 -25.31 -0.93 -25.83
C PRO A 422 -25.36 -0.48 -24.36
N LEU A 423 -26.04 -1.28 -23.52
CA LEU A 423 -26.00 -1.11 -22.07
C LEU A 423 -24.65 -1.57 -21.54
N LYS A 424 -23.97 -0.71 -20.79
CA LYS A 424 -22.63 -0.94 -20.23
C LYS A 424 -22.53 -0.31 -18.81
N PRO A 425 -21.65 -0.80 -17.92
CA PRO A 425 -20.74 -1.93 -18.08
C PRO A 425 -21.50 -3.27 -18.14
N ASP A 426 -20.85 -4.33 -18.60
CA ASP A 426 -21.46 -5.66 -18.66
C ASP A 426 -21.41 -6.37 -17.30
N ILE A 427 -20.35 -6.12 -16.54
CA ILE A 427 -20.13 -6.64 -15.19
C ILE A 427 -19.46 -5.59 -14.31
N CYS A 428 -19.57 -5.72 -12.99
CA CYS A 428 -18.78 -4.94 -12.04
C CYS A 428 -17.86 -5.86 -11.23
N MET A 429 -16.66 -5.36 -10.92
CA MET A 429 -15.72 -5.98 -9.99
C MET A 429 -15.31 -4.99 -8.89
N GLU A 430 -14.70 -5.47 -7.81
CA GLU A 430 -14.18 -4.60 -6.75
C GLU A 430 -13.19 -3.59 -7.37
N GLY A 431 -13.47 -2.30 -7.18
CA GLY A 431 -12.67 -1.19 -7.70
C GLY A 431 -12.19 -0.23 -6.62
N GLY A 432 -12.39 -0.56 -5.35
CA GLY A 432 -12.07 0.30 -4.23
C GLY A 432 -13.10 1.39 -3.97
N ASN A 433 -12.83 2.17 -2.93
CA ASN A 433 -13.70 3.19 -2.40
C ASN A 433 -12.93 4.48 -2.11
N VAL A 434 -13.66 5.55 -1.84
CA VAL A 434 -13.11 6.87 -1.51
C VAL A 434 -13.47 7.18 -0.07
N LEU A 435 -12.51 7.67 0.72
CA LEU A 435 -12.81 8.16 2.05
C LEU A 435 -13.23 9.64 1.97
N THR A 436 -14.21 10.06 2.77
CA THR A 436 -14.65 11.46 2.84
C THR A 436 -14.84 11.91 4.29
N ASP A 437 -14.58 13.20 4.54
CA ASP A 437 -14.92 13.88 5.80
C ASP A 437 -16.42 14.21 5.90
N GLY A 438 -17.20 13.91 4.86
CA GLY A 438 -18.62 14.26 4.75
C GLY A 438 -18.88 15.73 4.40
N ALA A 439 -17.83 16.49 4.08
CA ALA A 439 -17.90 17.88 3.65
C ALA A 439 -17.25 18.06 2.28
N SER A 440 -15.98 18.43 2.21
CA SER A 440 -15.31 18.80 0.95
C SER A 440 -14.04 18.01 0.64
N MET A 441 -13.58 17.17 1.56
CA MET A 441 -12.35 16.41 1.38
C MET A 441 -12.66 14.97 0.97
N PHE A 442 -11.86 14.48 0.03
CA PHE A 442 -11.94 13.14 -0.53
C PHE A 442 -10.53 12.57 -0.63
N GLU A 443 -10.34 11.35 -0.13
CA GLU A 443 -9.08 10.61 -0.18
C GLU A 443 -9.30 9.32 -1.00
N PRO A 444 -8.97 9.35 -2.31
CA PRO A 444 -9.34 8.27 -3.24
C PRO A 444 -8.35 7.11 -3.31
N SER A 445 -7.23 7.18 -2.59
CA SER A 445 -6.12 6.23 -2.72
C SER A 445 -5.56 5.81 -1.36
N LEU A 446 -6.44 5.64 -0.37
CA LEU A 446 -6.03 5.07 0.92
C LEU A 446 -5.90 3.55 0.78
N PRO A 447 -4.76 2.94 1.17
CA PRO A 447 -4.51 1.50 1.02
C PRO A 447 -5.68 0.63 1.52
N LEU A 448 -6.27 0.99 2.66
CA LEU A 448 -7.41 0.30 3.29
C LEU A 448 -8.68 0.22 2.43
N LEU A 449 -8.85 1.14 1.49
CA LEU A 449 -10.02 1.23 0.60
C LEU A 449 -9.67 0.90 -0.86
N THR A 450 -8.53 0.24 -1.08
CA THR A 450 -8.02 -0.07 -2.42
C THR A 450 -7.55 -1.52 -2.46
N LEU A 451 -7.22 -2.01 -3.66
CA LEU A 451 -6.76 -3.38 -3.82
C LEU A 451 -5.25 -3.46 -3.78
N ARG A 452 -4.72 -4.26 -2.86
CA ARG A 452 -3.28 -4.52 -2.78
C ARG A 452 -2.80 -5.37 -3.95
N THR A 453 -1.67 -4.98 -4.52
CA THR A 453 -1.06 -5.62 -5.69
C THR A 453 0.47 -5.41 -5.73
N THR A 454 1.11 -5.88 -6.80
CA THR A 454 2.55 -5.78 -7.04
C THR A 454 2.96 -4.40 -7.55
N GLY A 455 4.08 -3.89 -7.06
CA GLY A 455 4.70 -2.62 -7.44
C GLY A 455 5.91 -2.80 -8.36
N HIS A 456 6.36 -1.70 -8.97
CA HIS A 456 7.47 -1.70 -9.94
C HIS A 456 8.78 -1.11 -9.39
N THR A 457 8.79 -0.60 -8.16
CA THR A 457 9.92 0.16 -7.59
C THR A 457 11.12 -0.74 -7.24
N ASN A 458 10.87 -2.00 -6.90
CA ASN A 458 11.87 -3.06 -6.76
C ASN A 458 11.21 -4.44 -7.02
N ASP A 459 11.94 -5.54 -6.81
CA ASP A 459 11.47 -6.90 -7.08
C ASP A 459 10.57 -7.51 -5.99
N LEU A 460 10.36 -6.84 -4.87
CA LEU A 460 9.50 -7.24 -3.75
C LEU A 460 8.39 -6.23 -3.44
N ALA A 461 8.35 -5.10 -4.15
CA ALA A 461 7.51 -3.97 -3.81
C ALA A 461 6.02 -4.35 -3.85
N LEU A 462 5.33 -4.10 -2.75
CA LEU A 462 3.86 -4.05 -2.73
C LEU A 462 3.39 -2.62 -2.97
N THR A 463 2.20 -2.50 -3.50
CA THR A 463 1.50 -1.23 -3.65
C THR A 463 0.01 -1.51 -3.65
N HIS A 464 -0.80 -0.48 -3.82
CA HIS A 464 -2.22 -0.60 -4.03
C HIS A 464 -2.63 0.00 -5.36
N SER A 465 -3.82 -0.38 -5.81
CA SER A 465 -4.46 0.19 -6.97
C SER A 465 -5.92 0.49 -6.64
N ASN A 466 -6.33 1.71 -6.96
CA ASN A 466 -7.72 2.12 -6.92
C ASN A 466 -8.32 2.07 -8.33
N ALA A 467 -9.64 2.03 -8.38
CA ALA A 467 -10.41 2.05 -9.61
C ALA A 467 -10.03 0.94 -10.60
N THR A 468 -9.65 -0.23 -10.10
CA THR A 468 -8.95 -1.33 -10.80
C THR A 468 -9.72 -1.99 -11.93
N SER A 469 -11.05 -1.95 -11.88
CA SER A 469 -11.92 -2.41 -12.97
C SER A 469 -12.22 -1.31 -14.01
N CYS A 470 -11.85 -0.07 -13.71
CA CYS A 470 -12.15 1.14 -14.46
C CYS A 470 -10.87 1.97 -14.78
N THR A 471 -9.68 1.43 -14.55
CA THR A 471 -8.47 2.25 -14.40
C THR A 471 -8.10 3.04 -15.67
N ARG A 472 -7.64 4.28 -15.46
CA ARG A 472 -7.13 5.18 -16.50
C ARG A 472 -5.70 5.63 -16.13
N PRO A 473 -4.66 5.04 -16.73
CA PRO A 473 -3.31 5.58 -16.59
C PRO A 473 -3.20 6.97 -17.24
N ARG A 474 -2.39 7.85 -16.63
CA ARG A 474 -2.14 9.20 -17.17
C ARG A 474 -1.25 9.09 -18.41
N GLY A 475 -1.81 9.21 -19.62
CA GLY A 475 -1.00 9.18 -20.84
C GLY A 475 -1.70 8.97 -22.17
N TRP A 476 -3.02 9.15 -22.26
CA TRP A 476 -3.77 9.15 -23.53
C TRP A 476 -4.34 10.53 -23.82
#